data_AF-A0A5T0KUC1-F1
#
_entry.id   AF-A0A5T0KUC1-F1
#
_cell.length_a   1.000
_cell.length_b   1.000
_cell.length_c   1.000
_cell.angle_alpha   90.00
_cell.angle_beta   90.00
_cell.angle_gamma   90.00
#
_symmetry.space_group_name_H-M   'P 1'
#
loop_
_entity.id
_entity.type
_entity.pdbx_description
1 polymer ?
#
loop_
_entity_poly.entity_id
_entity_poly.type
_entity_poly.pdbx_seq_one_letter_code
_entity_poly.pdbx_strand_id
1 'polypeptide(L)'
;ENLLYQDPIKELQTMLNTYNDKYLLYPVLYFYGFGNGVLFKALLQNKNHQHIVVFEKDIEIIWIMFHILDFSHELQSARLMILNTNKPEIQDYTELCSSKPFFQFSRIYFLELMSHYYERFHEDILGLNKKLAENFKNSIVSYGNDPLDALQGIEQFVYNLPQMITHPSYKELLSKRKGISDTAIIVSTG
;
A
#
# COMPACT_ATOMS: atom_id res chain seq x y z
N GLU A 1 14.15 -32.41 0.79
CA GLU A 1 14.47 -31.36 -0.21
C GLU A 1 13.30 -30.39 -0.24
N ASN A 2 13.55 -29.09 -0.01
CA ASN A 2 12.48 -28.08 -0.02
C ASN A 2 12.20 -27.68 -1.47
N LEU A 3 11.31 -28.42 -2.13
CA LEU A 3 10.79 -28.08 -3.44
C LEU A 3 9.91 -26.82 -3.34
N LEU A 4 9.90 -26.02 -4.41
CA LEU A 4 9.02 -24.84 -4.51
C LEU A 4 7.54 -25.22 -4.48
N TYR A 5 7.21 -26.40 -5.01
CA TYR A 5 5.87 -26.99 -5.03
C TYR A 5 6.00 -28.51 -4.88
N GLN A 6 5.05 -29.15 -4.19
CA GLN A 6 4.97 -30.61 -4.11
C GLN A 6 4.12 -31.17 -5.27
N ASP A 7 2.96 -30.55 -5.51
CA ASP A 7 2.10 -30.81 -6.67
C ASP A 7 1.63 -29.47 -7.27
N PRO A 8 2.37 -28.92 -8.26
CA PRO A 8 2.11 -27.61 -8.81
C PRO A 8 0.69 -27.44 -9.36
N ILE A 9 0.12 -28.49 -9.95
CA ILE A 9 -1.21 -28.42 -10.59
C ILE A 9 -2.29 -28.37 -9.52
N LYS A 10 -2.21 -29.26 -8.53
CA LYS A 10 -3.18 -29.33 -7.45
C LYS A 10 -3.15 -28.09 -6.54
N GLU A 11 -1.95 -27.61 -6.22
CA GLU A 11 -1.76 -26.40 -5.41
C GLU A 11 -2.31 -25.17 -6.16
N LEU A 12 -2.00 -25.02 -7.46
CA LEU A 12 -2.55 -23.96 -8.29
C LEU A 12 -4.08 -23.98 -8.36
N GLN A 13 -4.68 -25.14 -8.61
CA GLN A 13 -6.15 -25.28 -8.68
C GLN A 13 -6.82 -24.92 -7.35
N THR A 14 -6.21 -25.35 -6.24
CA THR A 14 -6.72 -25.08 -4.89
C THR A 14 -6.71 -23.58 -4.59
N MET A 15 -5.61 -22.90 -4.90
CA MET A 15 -5.47 -21.45 -4.76
C MET A 15 -6.45 -20.70 -5.67
N LEU A 16 -6.54 -21.05 -6.95
CA LEU A 16 -7.46 -20.42 -7.88
C LEU A 16 -8.93 -20.56 -7.43
N ASN A 17 -9.34 -21.73 -6.98
CA ASN A 17 -10.70 -21.95 -6.48
C ASN A 17 -10.98 -21.07 -5.24
N THR A 18 -10.02 -21.00 -4.32
CA THR A 18 -10.16 -20.18 -3.10
C THR A 18 -10.29 -18.70 -3.44
N TYR A 19 -9.47 -18.20 -4.36
CA TYR A 19 -9.48 -16.79 -4.75
C TYR A 19 -10.70 -16.40 -5.59
N ASN A 20 -11.15 -17.30 -6.46
CA ASN A 20 -12.38 -17.09 -7.23
C ASN A 20 -13.64 -17.14 -6.36
N ASP A 21 -13.63 -17.89 -5.27
CA ASP A 21 -14.78 -17.99 -4.35
C ASP A 21 -14.81 -16.82 -3.36
N LYS A 22 -13.71 -16.62 -2.62
CA LYS A 22 -13.68 -15.68 -1.48
C LYS A 22 -13.24 -14.26 -1.84
N TYR A 23 -12.36 -14.13 -2.83
CA TYR A 23 -11.62 -12.88 -3.07
C TYR A 23 -11.90 -12.28 -4.44
N LEU A 24 -12.89 -12.79 -5.20
CA LEU A 24 -13.21 -12.38 -6.57
C LEU A 24 -13.33 -10.86 -6.79
N LEU A 25 -13.83 -10.15 -5.79
CA LEU A 25 -14.08 -8.70 -5.84
C LEU A 25 -12.99 -7.86 -5.17
N TYR A 26 -11.93 -8.48 -4.65
CA TYR A 26 -10.85 -7.76 -3.96
C TYR A 26 -10.00 -7.01 -4.98
N PRO A 27 -9.90 -5.67 -4.92
CA PRO A 27 -9.17 -4.93 -5.93
C PRO A 27 -7.66 -5.02 -5.77
N VAL A 28 -7.19 -5.29 -4.55
CA VAL A 28 -5.77 -5.43 -4.22
C VAL A 28 -5.53 -6.72 -3.48
N LEU A 29 -4.52 -7.48 -3.90
CA LEU A 29 -4.07 -8.72 -3.27
C LEU A 29 -2.59 -8.61 -2.91
N TYR A 30 -2.18 -9.21 -1.78
CA TYR A 30 -0.79 -9.18 -1.30
C TYR A 30 -0.28 -10.60 -1.08
N PHE A 31 0.85 -10.92 -1.68
CA PHE A 31 1.47 -12.23 -1.61
C PHE A 31 2.93 -12.13 -1.15
N TYR A 32 3.36 -13.11 -0.37
CA TYR A 32 4.76 -13.38 -0.12
C TYR A 32 5.22 -14.58 -0.96
N GLY A 33 6.19 -14.33 -1.81
CA GLY A 33 6.74 -15.28 -2.77
C GLY A 33 6.10 -15.15 -4.16
N PHE A 34 6.94 -15.14 -5.19
CA PHE A 34 6.53 -15.12 -6.58
C PHE A 34 6.19 -16.51 -7.13
N GLY A 35 6.89 -17.53 -6.62
CA GLY A 35 6.72 -18.90 -7.07
C GLY A 35 6.96 -19.06 -8.56
N ASN A 36 6.10 -19.82 -9.24
CA ASN A 36 6.17 -20.00 -10.70
C ASN A 36 5.45 -18.88 -11.50
N GLY A 37 4.87 -17.88 -10.84
CA GLY A 37 4.16 -16.76 -11.47
C GLY A 37 2.84 -17.10 -12.19
N VAL A 38 2.52 -18.39 -12.42
CA VAL A 38 1.33 -18.81 -13.18
C VAL A 38 0.04 -18.38 -12.49
N LEU A 39 0.01 -18.43 -11.16
CA LEU A 39 -1.14 -17.99 -10.36
C LEU A 39 -1.47 -16.52 -10.66
N PHE A 40 -0.49 -15.62 -10.64
CA PHE A 40 -0.73 -14.19 -10.86
C PHE A 40 -1.24 -13.93 -12.27
N LYS A 41 -0.72 -14.66 -13.25
CA LYS A 41 -1.18 -14.53 -14.64
C LYS A 41 -2.64 -14.93 -14.79
N ALA A 42 -3.08 -15.97 -14.07
CA ALA A 42 -4.47 -16.40 -14.03
C ALA A 42 -5.36 -15.43 -13.24
N LEU A 43 -4.92 -14.98 -12.06
CA LEU A 43 -5.68 -14.01 -11.24
C LEU A 43 -5.85 -12.68 -11.99
N LEU A 44 -4.82 -12.18 -12.66
CA LEU A 44 -4.89 -10.91 -13.41
C LEU A 44 -5.80 -10.95 -14.65
N GLN A 45 -6.32 -12.12 -15.05
CA GLN A 45 -7.41 -12.17 -16.04
C GLN A 45 -8.71 -11.58 -15.49
N ASN A 46 -8.91 -11.61 -14.16
CA ASN A 46 -10.01 -10.94 -13.51
C ASN A 46 -9.81 -9.42 -13.51
N LYS A 47 -10.76 -8.69 -14.12
CA LYS A 47 -10.72 -7.23 -14.22
C LYS A 47 -10.95 -6.52 -12.88
N ASN A 48 -11.52 -7.20 -11.89
CA ASN A 48 -11.73 -6.63 -10.56
C ASN A 48 -10.42 -6.49 -9.79
N HIS A 49 -9.44 -7.37 -10.03
CA HIS A 49 -8.10 -7.26 -9.46
C HIS A 49 -7.34 -6.15 -10.17
N GLN A 50 -7.24 -5.00 -9.51
CA GLN A 50 -6.52 -3.82 -10.00
C GLN A 50 -5.01 -4.02 -9.80
N HIS A 51 -4.59 -4.45 -8.61
CA HIS A 51 -3.18 -4.66 -8.27
C HIS A 51 -2.96 -5.97 -7.53
N ILE A 52 -1.90 -6.69 -7.89
CA ILE A 52 -1.33 -7.78 -7.12
C ILE A 52 0.07 -7.35 -6.70
N VAL A 53 0.30 -7.24 -5.40
CA VAL A 53 1.60 -6.91 -4.82
C VAL A 53 2.26 -8.19 -4.35
N VAL A 54 3.44 -8.49 -4.89
CA VAL A 54 4.21 -9.69 -4.57
C VAL A 54 5.52 -9.26 -3.91
N PHE A 55 5.75 -9.76 -2.71
CA PHE A 55 7.00 -9.58 -1.99
C PHE A 55 7.87 -10.80 -2.23
N GLU A 56 8.99 -10.64 -2.93
CA GLU A 56 9.92 -11.72 -3.23
C GLU A 56 11.30 -11.41 -2.65
N LYS A 57 11.86 -12.39 -1.96
CA LYS A 57 13.19 -12.30 -1.35
C LYS A 57 14.28 -12.77 -2.32
N ASP A 58 14.01 -13.84 -3.05
CA ASP A 58 14.96 -14.47 -3.96
C ASP A 58 14.73 -13.96 -5.39
N ILE A 59 15.46 -12.91 -5.77
CA ILE A 59 15.32 -12.27 -7.10
C ILE A 59 15.61 -13.21 -8.28
N GLU A 60 16.38 -14.28 -8.03
CA GLU A 60 16.67 -15.32 -9.01
C GLU A 60 15.38 -16.03 -9.49
N ILE A 61 14.41 -16.23 -8.60
CA ILE A 61 13.11 -16.82 -8.96
C ILE A 61 12.40 -15.93 -9.99
N ILE A 62 12.38 -14.61 -9.75
CA ILE A 62 11.82 -13.63 -10.71
C ILE A 62 12.55 -13.71 -12.04
N TRP A 63 13.88 -13.72 -12.00
CA TRP A 63 14.71 -13.72 -13.19
C TRP A 63 14.42 -14.95 -14.05
N ILE A 64 14.41 -16.16 -13.47
CA ILE A 64 14.11 -17.40 -14.21
C ILE A 64 12.69 -17.34 -14.79
N MET A 65 11.70 -16.92 -14.00
CA MET A 65 10.31 -16.91 -14.46
C MET A 65 10.07 -15.92 -15.60
N PHE A 66 10.73 -14.76 -15.60
CA PHE A 66 10.61 -13.79 -16.69
C PHE A 66 11.23 -14.26 -18.01
N HIS A 67 12.17 -15.21 -17.96
CA HIS A 67 12.68 -15.87 -19.17
C HIS A 67 11.71 -16.92 -19.72
N ILE A 68 10.81 -17.45 -18.89
CA ILE A 68 9.86 -18.50 -19.28
C ILE A 68 8.50 -17.91 -19.66
N LEU A 69 8.04 -16.90 -18.93
CA LEU A 69 6.73 -16.29 -19.06
C LEU A 69 6.84 -14.77 -19.24
N ASP A 70 6.12 -14.24 -20.22
CA ASP A 70 6.05 -12.80 -20.48
C ASP A 70 5.09 -12.10 -19.51
N PHE A 71 5.59 -11.20 -18.65
CA PHE A 71 4.78 -10.36 -17.76
C PHE A 71 4.77 -8.88 -18.18
N SER A 72 5.20 -8.56 -19.41
CA SER A 72 5.40 -7.18 -19.85
C SER A 72 4.15 -6.32 -19.71
N HIS A 73 2.98 -6.86 -20.07
CA HIS A 73 1.72 -6.13 -20.00
C HIS A 73 1.29 -5.87 -18.54
N GLU A 74 1.38 -6.87 -17.67
CA GLU A 74 1.00 -6.79 -16.27
C GLU A 74 1.90 -5.82 -15.49
N LEU A 75 3.20 -5.79 -15.80
CA LEU A 75 4.18 -4.87 -15.22
C LEU A 75 3.99 -3.44 -15.76
N GLN A 76 3.82 -3.28 -17.08
CA GLN A 76 3.63 -1.96 -17.69
C GLN A 76 2.34 -1.28 -17.22
N SER A 77 1.28 -2.05 -17.03
CA SER A 77 0.00 -1.57 -16.48
C SER A 77 0.00 -1.40 -14.96
N ALA A 78 1.13 -1.69 -14.30
CA ALA A 78 1.28 -1.71 -12.84
C ALA A 78 0.27 -2.61 -12.12
N ARG A 79 -0.35 -3.56 -12.83
CA ARG A 79 -1.29 -4.53 -12.23
C ARG A 79 -0.57 -5.62 -11.45
N LEU A 80 0.68 -5.91 -11.81
CA LEU A 80 1.60 -6.73 -11.04
C LEU A 80 2.73 -5.85 -10.50
N MET A 81 2.88 -5.81 -9.19
CA MET A 81 3.97 -5.08 -8.52
C MET A 81 4.83 -6.09 -7.77
N ILE A 82 6.13 -6.09 -8.02
CA ILE A 82 7.07 -7.01 -7.37
C ILE A 82 8.04 -6.18 -6.54
N LEU A 83 8.07 -6.45 -5.24
CA LEU A 83 8.88 -5.72 -4.26
C LEU A 83 9.91 -6.66 -3.63
N ASN A 84 11.16 -6.22 -3.59
CA ASN A 84 12.25 -7.00 -3.00
C ASN A 84 12.31 -6.79 -1.48
N THR A 85 12.21 -7.87 -0.70
CA THR A 85 12.24 -7.77 0.77
C THR A 85 13.62 -7.52 1.38
N ASN A 86 14.70 -7.68 0.60
CA ASN A 86 16.07 -7.43 1.06
C ASN A 86 16.49 -5.95 1.00
N LYS A 87 15.82 -5.13 0.18
CA LYS A 87 16.15 -3.70 -0.01
C LYS A 87 14.97 -2.73 0.21
N PRO A 88 13.96 -3.01 1.03
CA PRO A 88 12.85 -2.08 1.15
C PRO A 88 13.27 -0.85 1.93
N GLU A 89 13.18 0.31 1.31
CA GLU A 89 13.28 1.56 2.04
C GLU A 89 11.94 1.77 2.78
N ILE A 90 12.00 2.29 4.01
CA ILE A 90 10.79 2.54 4.81
C ILE A 90 9.78 3.40 4.05
N GLN A 91 10.30 4.32 3.22
CA GLN A 91 9.52 5.24 2.40
C GLN A 91 8.66 4.51 1.35
N ASP A 92 9.13 3.41 0.77
CA ASP A 92 8.40 2.65 -0.24
C ASP A 92 7.08 2.10 0.31
N TYR A 93 7.11 1.59 1.54
CA TYR A 93 5.92 1.04 2.18
C TYR A 93 4.94 2.13 2.61
N THR A 94 5.43 3.26 3.11
CA THR A 94 4.56 4.38 3.45
C THR A 94 3.85 4.93 2.22
N GLU A 95 4.55 5.05 1.09
CA GLU A 95 3.97 5.50 -0.18
C GLU A 95 2.95 4.48 -0.72
N LEU A 96 3.29 3.19 -0.70
CA LEU A 96 2.35 2.12 -1.07
C LEU A 96 1.08 2.19 -0.21
N CYS A 97 1.20 2.23 1.11
CA CYS A 97 0.06 2.22 2.02
C CYS A 97 -0.79 3.50 1.98
N SER A 98 -0.21 4.64 1.60
CA SER A 98 -0.91 5.94 1.56
C SER A 98 -1.56 6.25 0.21
N SER A 99 -1.14 5.56 -0.86
CA SER A 99 -1.63 5.80 -2.22
C SER A 99 -2.96 5.08 -2.51
N LYS A 100 -3.74 5.61 -3.45
CA LYS A 100 -4.93 4.92 -3.97
C LYS A 100 -4.50 3.90 -5.04
N PRO A 101 -5.09 2.70 -5.10
CA PRO A 101 -6.23 2.23 -4.31
C PRO A 101 -5.87 1.52 -2.99
N PHE A 102 -4.59 1.27 -2.71
CA PHE A 102 -4.11 0.53 -1.53
C PHE A 102 -4.68 1.05 -0.22
N PHE A 103 -4.66 2.37 -0.01
CA PHE A 103 -5.22 3.01 1.17
C PHE A 103 -6.73 2.73 1.34
N GLN A 104 -7.50 2.78 0.24
CA GLN A 104 -8.96 2.59 0.27
C GLN A 104 -9.34 1.17 0.68
N PHE A 105 -8.51 0.19 0.30
CA PHE A 105 -8.70 -1.22 0.61
C PHE A 105 -7.81 -1.71 1.76
N SER A 106 -7.23 -0.79 2.55
CA SER A 106 -6.35 -1.11 3.68
C SER A 106 -7.01 -1.99 4.74
N ARG A 107 -8.33 -1.87 4.94
CA ARG A 107 -9.09 -2.64 5.94
C ARG A 107 -9.23 -4.13 5.61
N ILE A 108 -9.05 -4.51 4.33
CA ILE A 108 -9.15 -5.90 3.86
C ILE A 108 -7.76 -6.49 3.58
N TYR A 109 -6.70 -5.84 4.06
CA TYR A 109 -5.34 -6.31 3.92
C TYR A 109 -5.13 -7.65 4.64
N PHE A 110 -4.53 -8.60 3.92
CA PHE A 110 -3.88 -9.79 4.46
C PHE A 110 -2.71 -10.15 3.54
N LEU A 111 -1.67 -10.77 4.11
CA LEU A 111 -0.51 -11.25 3.37
C LEU A 111 -0.62 -12.76 3.20
N GLU A 112 -0.85 -13.21 1.97
CA GLU A 112 -0.93 -14.64 1.63
C GLU A 112 0.45 -15.22 1.34
N LEU A 113 0.72 -16.45 1.79
CA LEU A 113 1.93 -17.16 1.41
C LEU A 113 1.72 -17.93 0.10
N MET A 114 2.62 -17.79 -0.87
CA MET A 114 2.47 -18.43 -2.19
C MET A 114 2.63 -19.96 -2.16
N SER A 115 3.48 -20.48 -1.28
CA SER A 115 3.77 -21.91 -1.12
C SER A 115 4.45 -22.16 0.22
N HIS A 116 4.33 -23.39 0.73
CA HIS A 116 5.07 -23.89 1.90
C HIS A 116 6.58 -23.70 1.81
N TYR A 117 7.15 -23.64 0.61
CA TYR A 117 8.58 -23.34 0.40
C TYR A 117 9.03 -22.05 1.11
N TYR A 118 8.18 -21.03 1.10
CA TYR A 118 8.49 -19.72 1.65
C TYR A 118 8.43 -19.68 3.18
N GLU A 119 7.89 -20.70 3.85
CA GLU A 119 7.85 -20.78 5.33
C GLU A 119 9.26 -20.72 5.94
N ARG A 120 10.29 -21.10 5.19
CA ARG A 120 11.70 -20.95 5.62
C ARG A 120 12.09 -19.49 5.91
N PHE A 121 11.35 -18.53 5.38
CA PHE A 121 11.54 -17.10 5.59
C PHE A 121 10.59 -16.52 6.64
N HIS A 122 10.12 -17.35 7.58
CA HIS A 122 9.13 -16.98 8.60
C HIS A 122 9.37 -15.62 9.27
N GLU A 123 10.59 -15.36 9.75
CA GLU A 123 10.94 -14.09 10.41
C GLU A 123 10.80 -12.87 9.48
N ASP A 124 11.16 -13.04 8.20
CA ASP A 124 11.04 -12.00 7.18
C ASP A 124 9.55 -11.70 6.88
N ILE A 125 8.75 -12.75 6.75
CA ILE A 125 7.30 -12.67 6.52
C ILE A 125 6.60 -11.97 7.68
N LEU A 126 6.90 -12.37 8.91
CA LEU A 126 6.33 -11.74 10.11
C LEU A 126 6.74 -10.28 10.22
N GLY A 127 8.02 -9.97 10.01
CA GLY A 127 8.55 -8.62 10.03
C GLY A 127 7.91 -7.73 8.97
N LEU A 128 7.77 -8.22 7.74
CA LEU A 128 7.09 -7.54 6.66
C LEU A 128 5.62 -7.28 6.98
N ASN A 129 4.89 -8.32 7.41
CA ASN A 129 3.47 -8.21 7.69
C ASN A 129 3.21 -7.19 8.81
N LYS A 130 4.04 -7.19 9.86
CA LYS A 130 3.96 -6.20 10.94
C LYS A 130 4.19 -4.79 10.42
N LYS A 131 5.24 -4.57 9.60
CA LYS A 131 5.54 -3.26 9.00
C LYS A 131 4.40 -2.76 8.12
N LEU A 132 3.82 -3.60 7.27
CA LEU A 132 2.70 -3.22 6.41
C LEU A 132 1.45 -2.89 7.23
N ALA A 133 1.12 -3.72 8.23
CA ALA A 133 0.00 -3.46 9.13
C ALA A 133 0.16 -2.14 9.90
N GLU A 134 1.36 -1.85 10.41
CA GLU A 134 1.68 -0.58 11.07
C GLU A 134 1.58 0.61 10.10
N ASN A 135 2.10 0.49 8.87
CA ASN A 135 2.00 1.55 7.88
C ASN A 135 0.56 1.83 7.44
N PHE A 136 -0.25 0.79 7.21
CA PHE A 136 -1.68 0.97 6.94
C PHE A 136 -2.39 1.63 8.11
N LYS A 137 -2.12 1.19 9.35
CA LYS A 137 -2.67 1.82 10.55
C LYS A 137 -2.30 3.29 10.65
N ASN A 138 -1.02 3.62 10.47
CA ASN A 138 -0.53 5.00 10.53
C ASN A 138 -1.18 5.85 9.44
N SER A 139 -1.27 5.32 8.21
CA SER A 139 -1.95 6.00 7.11
C SER A 139 -3.41 6.29 7.48
N ILE A 140 -4.15 5.29 8.00
CA ILE A 140 -5.56 5.46 8.40
C ILE A 140 -5.71 6.54 9.48
N VAL A 141 -4.83 6.55 10.48
CA VAL A 141 -4.84 7.55 11.55
C VAL A 141 -4.52 8.94 11.00
N SER A 142 -3.53 9.08 10.12
CA SER A 142 -3.12 10.35 9.54
C SER A 142 -4.20 11.01 8.67
N TYR A 143 -5.01 10.23 7.96
CA TYR A 143 -6.12 10.78 7.18
C TYR A 143 -7.28 11.28 8.05
N GLY A 144 -7.39 10.80 9.29
CA GLY A 144 -8.51 11.08 10.17
C GLY A 144 -9.77 10.30 9.74
N ASN A 145 -10.44 9.70 10.72
CA ASN A 145 -11.68 8.95 10.49
C ASN A 145 -12.78 9.31 11.50
N ASP A 146 -12.56 10.33 12.33
CA ASP A 146 -13.53 10.75 13.32
C ASP A 146 -14.48 11.80 12.73
N PRO A 147 -15.76 11.45 12.49
CA PRO A 147 -16.74 12.41 11.99
C PRO A 147 -17.01 13.55 12.99
N LEU A 148 -16.80 13.33 14.29
CA LEU A 148 -16.98 14.38 15.29
C LEU A 148 -15.92 15.47 15.15
N ASP A 149 -14.66 15.07 14.96
CA ASP A 149 -13.55 15.99 14.69
C ASP A 149 -13.78 16.80 13.41
N ALA A 150 -14.22 16.12 12.34
CA ALA A 150 -14.58 16.79 11.09
C ALA A 150 -15.73 17.81 11.27
N LEU A 151 -16.77 17.45 12.02
CA LEU A 151 -17.89 18.35 12.32
C LEU A 151 -17.45 19.54 13.16
N GLN A 152 -16.62 19.32 14.17
CA GLN A 152 -16.05 20.39 14.98
C GLN A 152 -15.23 21.36 14.12
N GLY A 153 -14.41 20.84 13.18
CA GLY A 153 -13.68 21.67 12.24
C GLY A 153 -14.59 22.54 11.37
N ILE A 154 -15.69 21.97 10.86
CA ILE A 154 -16.70 22.71 10.08
C ILE A 154 -17.41 23.75 10.93
N GLU A 155 -17.84 23.38 12.14
CA GLU A 155 -18.52 24.27 13.08
C GLU A 155 -17.64 25.48 13.42
N GLN A 156 -16.38 25.24 13.80
CA GLN A 156 -15.42 26.31 14.07
C GLN A 156 -15.16 27.17 12.84
N PHE A 157 -15.05 26.58 11.65
CA PHE A 157 -14.92 27.33 10.41
C PHE A 157 -16.12 28.26 10.17
N VAL A 158 -17.35 27.77 10.34
CA VAL A 158 -18.58 28.54 10.17
C VAL A 158 -18.68 29.67 11.19
N TYR A 159 -18.38 29.41 12.46
CA TYR A 159 -18.37 30.43 13.51
C TYR A 159 -17.39 31.56 13.23
N ASN A 160 -16.20 31.24 12.70
CA ASN A 160 -15.15 32.22 12.40
C ASN A 160 -15.33 32.91 11.04
N LEU A 161 -16.19 32.39 10.17
CA LEU A 161 -16.40 32.90 8.81
C LEU A 161 -16.70 34.41 8.74
N PRO A 162 -17.59 34.99 9.58
CA PRO A 162 -17.86 36.44 9.54
C PRO A 162 -16.63 37.28 9.88
N GLN A 163 -15.81 36.84 10.84
CA GLN A 163 -14.56 37.52 11.19
C GLN A 163 -13.53 37.39 10.07
N MET A 164 -13.39 36.19 9.48
CA MET A 164 -12.46 35.95 8.37
C MET A 164 -12.74 36.82 7.15
N ILE A 165 -14.01 37.10 6.85
CA ILE A 165 -14.41 37.93 5.69
C ILE A 165 -14.25 39.43 5.99
N THR A 166 -14.39 39.86 7.24
CA THR A 166 -14.33 41.27 7.64
C THR A 166 -12.91 41.77 7.98
N HIS A 167 -11.95 40.86 8.15
CA HIS A 167 -10.57 41.17 8.54
C HIS A 167 -9.57 40.93 7.40
N PRO A 168 -8.35 41.51 7.49
CA PRO A 168 -7.33 41.35 6.46
C PRO A 168 -7.01 39.88 6.16
N SER A 169 -7.02 39.54 4.88
CA SER A 169 -6.73 38.17 4.45
C SER A 169 -5.25 37.80 4.62
N TYR A 170 -4.96 36.50 4.61
CA TYR A 170 -3.58 36.00 4.60
C TYR A 170 -2.74 36.59 3.44
N LYS A 171 -3.36 36.81 2.27
CA LYS A 171 -2.67 37.44 1.12
C LYS A 171 -2.31 38.90 1.41
N GLU A 172 -3.19 39.63 2.07
CA GLU A 172 -2.91 41.01 2.50
C GLU A 172 -1.82 41.06 3.56
N LEU A 173 -1.84 40.15 4.53
CA LEU A 173 -0.78 40.03 5.53
C LEU A 173 0.58 39.80 4.87
N LEU A 174 0.66 38.82 3.95
CA LEU A 174 1.90 38.52 3.22
C LEU A 174 2.37 39.72 2.40
N SER A 175 1.51 40.34 1.61
CA SER A 175 1.90 41.48 0.78
C SER A 175 2.37 42.68 1.61
N LYS A 176 1.75 42.94 2.76
CA LYS A 176 2.12 44.05 3.66
C LYS A 176 3.34 43.77 4.53
N ARG A 177 3.78 42.52 4.71
CA ARG A 177 4.87 42.18 5.65
C ARG A 177 6.09 41.55 4.99
N LYS A 178 5.97 41.06 3.76
CA LYS A 178 7.07 40.42 3.02
C LYS A 178 8.24 41.39 2.86
N GLY A 179 9.41 40.98 3.33
CA GLY A 179 10.67 41.74 3.17
C GLY A 179 10.80 43.00 4.04
N ILE A 180 9.94 43.19 5.05
CA ILE A 180 10.01 44.36 5.94
C ILE A 180 10.95 44.15 7.13
N SER A 181 11.14 42.90 7.57
CA SER A 181 12.00 42.56 8.72
C SER A 181 12.78 41.30 8.41
N ASP A 182 14.06 41.30 8.77
CA ASP A 182 14.93 40.13 8.72
C ASP A 182 14.79 39.23 9.96
N THR A 183 14.11 39.74 11.00
CA THR A 183 13.96 39.05 12.29
C THR A 183 12.53 38.55 12.48
N ALA A 184 12.39 37.27 12.80
CA ALA A 184 11.16 36.65 13.27
C ALA A 184 11.34 36.17 14.72
N ILE A 185 10.42 36.54 15.61
CA ILE A 185 10.43 36.11 17.01
C ILE A 185 9.28 35.12 17.19
N ILE A 186 9.60 33.88 17.59
CA ILE A 186 8.63 32.82 17.88
C ILE A 186 8.66 32.59 19.38
N VAL A 187 7.55 32.85 20.07
CA VAL A 187 7.40 32.62 21.50
C VAL A 187 6.54 31.37 21.69
N SER A 188 7.12 30.32 22.29
CA SER A 188 6.38 29.11 22.66
C SER A 188 5.98 29.13 24.13
N THR A 189 4.94 28.38 24.47
CA THR A 189 4.66 28.00 25.86
C THR A 189 5.66 26.92 26.24
N GLY A 190 6.76 27.31 26.88
CA GLY A 190 7.83 26.40 27.32
C GLY A 190 7.33 25.28 28.22
#